data_AF-A0A7W1A143-F1
#
_entry.id   AF-A0A7W1A143-F1
#
_cell.length_a   1.000
_cell.length_b   1.000
_cell.length_c   1.000
_cell.angle_alpha   90.00
_cell.angle_beta   90.00
_cell.angle_gamma   90.00
#
_symmetry.space_group_name_H-M   'P 1'
#
loop_
_entity.id
_entity.type
_entity.pdbx_description
1 polymer ?
#
loop_
_entity_poly.entity_id
_entity_poly.type
_entity_poly.pdbx_seq_one_letter_code
_entity_poly.pdbx_strand_id
1 'polypeptide(L)'
;MRSLPVIAFALISACSSSKSTNVVADSEARQLLIDRNWLDVYPKTERDHLFVYRFVPSMGGGVFQDRTLFKGTFELFSFAATGSDITFTLHETKDEVTSPYTIEKVDGPEPFDLKLTVPDDPRGPKVYYGIKAETDRDGQLLEQRLAATARAAN
;
A
#
# COMPACT_ATOMS: atom_id res chain seq x y z
N MET A 1 -55.49 19.64 -38.28
CA MET A 1 -54.13 19.14 -38.59
C MET A 1 -53.52 18.64 -37.28
N ARG A 2 -52.81 17.51 -37.35
CA ARG A 2 -52.57 16.57 -36.24
C ARG A 2 -51.54 17.06 -35.22
N SER A 3 -51.85 16.82 -33.95
CA SER A 3 -51.00 16.95 -32.76
C SER A 3 -49.96 15.82 -32.72
N LEU A 4 -48.72 16.12 -32.28
CA LEU A 4 -47.67 15.14 -31.98
C LEU A 4 -47.22 15.33 -30.51
N PRO A 5 -47.27 14.30 -29.66
CA PRO A 5 -46.66 14.36 -28.33
C PRO A 5 -45.20 13.91 -28.40
N VAL A 6 -44.30 14.72 -27.85
CA VAL A 6 -42.88 14.37 -27.64
C VAL A 6 -42.77 13.60 -26.32
N ILE A 7 -42.43 12.31 -26.39
CA ILE A 7 -42.14 11.47 -25.23
C ILE A 7 -40.66 11.61 -24.90
N ALA A 8 -40.35 12.22 -23.74
CA ALA A 8 -39.01 12.28 -23.20
C ALA A 8 -38.72 11.01 -22.37
N PHE A 9 -37.80 10.17 -22.85
CA PHE A 9 -37.25 9.05 -22.10
C PHE A 9 -36.15 9.56 -21.16
N ALA A 10 -36.43 9.57 -19.86
CA ALA A 10 -35.42 9.78 -18.83
C ALA A 10 -34.67 8.47 -18.58
N LEU A 11 -33.42 8.39 -19.04
CA LEU A 11 -32.50 7.29 -18.73
C LEU A 11 -31.99 7.46 -17.29
N ILE A 12 -32.47 6.63 -16.39
CA ILE A 12 -31.95 6.52 -15.03
C ILE A 12 -30.63 5.72 -15.13
N SER A 13 -29.50 6.42 -15.17
CA SER A 13 -28.19 5.79 -14.99
C SER A 13 -28.05 5.34 -13.53
N ALA A 14 -28.46 4.10 -13.28
CA ALA A 14 -28.12 3.38 -12.06
C ALA A 14 -26.65 2.96 -12.14
N CYS A 15 -25.73 3.80 -11.66
CA CYS A 15 -24.36 3.41 -11.38
C CYS A 15 -24.37 2.44 -10.19
N SER A 16 -24.48 1.14 -10.45
CA SER A 16 -24.23 0.12 -9.45
C SER A 16 -22.72 0.07 -9.19
N SER A 17 -22.24 0.76 -8.15
CA SER A 17 -20.88 0.52 -7.65
C SER A 17 -20.87 -0.85 -6.97
N SER A 18 -20.49 -1.90 -7.70
CA SER A 18 -20.17 -3.18 -7.09
C SER A 18 -19.01 -2.94 -6.12
N LYS A 19 -19.27 -2.98 -4.81
CA LYS A 19 -18.20 -3.01 -3.80
C LYS A 19 -17.29 -4.20 -4.15
N SER A 20 -16.05 -3.91 -4.52
CA SER A 20 -15.03 -4.91 -4.79
C SER A 20 -14.94 -5.84 -3.58
N THR A 21 -15.23 -7.13 -3.78
CA THR A 21 -15.22 -8.16 -2.73
C THR A 21 -13.83 -8.42 -2.15
N ASN A 22 -12.80 -7.78 -2.71
CA ASN A 22 -11.40 -7.95 -2.32
C ASN A 22 -10.92 -6.87 -1.34
N VAL A 23 -11.71 -5.84 -1.06
CA VAL A 23 -11.36 -4.82 -0.06
C VAL A 23 -11.51 -5.40 1.33
N VAL A 24 -10.47 -5.24 2.15
CA VAL A 24 -10.44 -5.66 3.54
C VAL A 24 -11.30 -4.71 4.39
N ALA A 25 -12.02 -5.24 5.38
CA ALA A 25 -12.82 -4.44 6.29
C ALA A 25 -11.93 -3.51 7.15
N ASP A 26 -12.39 -2.29 7.45
CA ASP A 26 -11.59 -1.23 8.09
C ASP A 26 -10.84 -1.67 9.37
N SER A 27 -11.49 -2.46 10.22
CA SER A 27 -10.88 -2.97 11.45
C SER A 27 -9.72 -3.92 11.19
N GLU A 28 -9.84 -4.78 10.18
CA GLU A 28 -8.77 -5.68 9.74
C GLU A 28 -7.70 -4.90 8.95
N ALA A 29 -8.11 -3.92 8.13
CA ALA A 29 -7.20 -3.08 7.36
C ALA A 29 -6.24 -2.30 8.27
N ARG A 30 -6.74 -1.71 9.36
CA ARG A 30 -5.90 -1.02 10.34
C ARG A 30 -4.86 -1.94 10.97
N GLN A 31 -5.23 -3.19 11.27
CA GLN A 31 -4.29 -4.16 11.83
C GLN A 31 -3.22 -4.56 10.79
N LEU A 32 -3.65 -4.84 9.55
CA LEU A 32 -2.74 -5.16 8.45
C LEU A 32 -1.79 -4.02 8.11
N LEU A 33 -2.23 -2.76 8.21
CA LEU A 33 -1.40 -1.57 7.99
C LEU A 33 -0.14 -1.60 8.87
N ILE A 34 -0.28 -2.07 10.11
CA ILE A 34 0.79 -2.12 11.11
C ILE A 34 1.60 -3.42 11.01
N ASP A 35 0.97 -4.52 10.64
CA ASP A 35 1.58 -5.86 10.66
C ASP A 35 2.39 -6.20 9.40
N ARG A 36 2.64 -5.24 8.51
CA ARG A 36 3.30 -5.44 7.22
C ARG A 36 4.41 -4.43 7.00
N ASN A 37 5.43 -4.83 6.24
CA ASN A 37 6.17 -3.86 5.44
C ASN A 37 5.42 -3.64 4.13
N TRP A 38 5.36 -2.40 3.71
CA TRP A 38 4.68 -1.98 2.50
C TRP A 38 5.71 -1.54 1.48
N LEU A 39 5.92 -2.36 0.45
CA LEU A 39 6.91 -2.15 -0.60
C LEU A 39 6.21 -1.70 -1.88
N ASP A 40 6.75 -0.71 -2.57
CA ASP A 40 6.23 -0.33 -3.89
C ASP A 40 6.52 -1.41 -4.96
N VAL A 41 7.66 -2.08 -4.84
CA VAL A 41 8.12 -3.13 -5.75
C VAL A 41 8.88 -4.22 -4.99
N TYR A 42 8.80 -5.46 -5.50
CA TYR A 42 9.65 -6.54 -5.02
C TYR A 42 11.01 -6.46 -5.72
N PRO A 43 12.12 -6.29 -4.99
CA PRO A 43 13.44 -6.21 -5.60
C PRO A 43 13.85 -7.58 -6.15
N LYS A 44 14.37 -7.59 -7.38
CA LYS A 44 14.91 -8.78 -8.06
C LYS A 44 16.43 -8.85 -7.94
N THR A 45 17.08 -7.72 -7.73
CA THR A 45 18.53 -7.62 -7.53
C THR A 45 18.86 -6.76 -6.31
N GLU A 46 20.08 -6.92 -5.81
CA GLU A 46 20.64 -6.14 -4.69
C GLU A 46 20.65 -4.63 -4.92
N ARG A 47 20.67 -4.22 -6.20
CA ARG A 47 20.75 -2.81 -6.62
C ARG A 47 19.40 -2.22 -6.96
N ASP A 48 18.34 -3.04 -6.95
CA ASP A 48 17.01 -2.55 -7.25
C ASP A 48 16.57 -1.58 -6.16
N HIS A 49 15.97 -0.49 -6.61
CA HIS A 49 15.51 0.59 -5.78
C HIS A 49 14.05 0.36 -5.40
N LEU A 50 13.71 0.65 -4.16
CA LEU A 50 12.37 0.46 -3.61
C LEU A 50 12.05 1.49 -2.53
N PHE A 51 10.77 1.82 -2.42
CA PHE A 51 10.19 2.59 -1.35
C PHE A 51 9.50 1.67 -0.36
N VAL A 52 9.74 1.89 0.93
CA VAL A 52 9.19 1.07 2.00
C VAL A 52 8.53 1.92 3.06
N TYR A 53 7.28 1.60 3.38
CA TYR A 53 6.65 2.05 4.61
C TYR A 53 6.64 0.93 5.65
N ARG A 54 6.94 1.31 6.91
CA ARG A 54 6.60 0.49 8.07
C ARG A 54 5.93 1.36 9.13
N PHE A 55 4.73 0.96 9.54
CA PHE A 55 3.96 1.62 10.58
C PHE A 55 4.23 0.91 11.92
N VAL A 56 4.81 1.62 12.90
CA VAL A 56 5.31 1.02 14.15
C VAL A 56 4.78 1.80 15.36
N PRO A 57 3.51 1.58 15.76
CA PRO A 57 2.88 2.30 16.87
C PRO A 57 3.68 2.29 18.17
N SER A 58 4.38 1.19 18.47
CA SER A 58 5.21 1.05 19.67
C SER A 58 6.38 2.05 19.74
N MET A 59 6.81 2.59 18.60
CA MET A 59 7.83 3.64 18.49
C MET A 59 7.24 5.06 18.33
N GLY A 60 5.91 5.20 18.45
CA GLY A 60 5.23 6.49 18.33
C GLY A 60 5.05 6.99 16.89
N GLY A 61 5.21 6.12 15.89
CA GLY A 61 5.19 6.54 14.49
C GLY A 61 5.45 5.45 13.48
N GLY A 62 6.04 5.81 12.35
CA GLY A 62 6.46 4.92 11.29
C GLY A 62 7.78 5.38 10.65
N VAL A 63 8.26 4.57 9.72
CA VAL A 63 9.47 4.82 8.95
C VAL A 63 9.13 4.75 7.47
N PHE A 64 9.48 5.80 6.73
CA PHE A 64 9.55 5.76 5.27
C PHE A 64 11.01 5.52 4.88
N GLN A 65 11.25 4.63 3.92
CA GLN A 65 12.59 4.33 3.42
C GLN A 65 12.63 4.50 1.91
N ASP A 66 13.67 5.18 1.45
CA ASP A 66 14.11 5.25 0.06
C ASP A 66 15.44 4.47 0.03
N ARG A 67 15.44 3.28 -0.60
CA ARG A 67 16.54 2.35 -0.41
C ARG A 67 16.74 1.37 -1.57
N THR A 68 17.87 0.68 -1.49
CA THR A 68 18.14 -0.65 -2.04
C THR A 68 18.02 -1.69 -0.93
N LEU A 69 18.28 -2.97 -1.24
CA LEU A 69 18.34 -4.01 -0.21
C LEU A 69 19.39 -3.71 0.88
N PHE A 70 20.54 -3.11 0.54
CA PHE A 70 21.64 -2.94 1.49
C PHE A 70 21.88 -1.51 1.97
N LYS A 71 21.38 -0.50 1.26
CA LYS A 71 21.65 0.91 1.59
C LYS A 71 20.45 1.78 1.25
N GLY A 72 20.15 2.76 2.10
CA GLY A 72 19.16 3.79 1.81
C GLY A 72 19.15 4.92 2.83
N THR A 73 18.18 5.80 2.67
CA THR A 73 17.80 6.85 3.60
C THR A 73 16.46 6.52 4.24
N PHE A 74 16.22 7.04 5.45
CA PHE A 74 14.95 6.88 6.12
C PHE A 74 14.48 8.20 6.71
N GLU A 75 13.16 8.36 6.80
CA GLU A 75 12.49 9.44 7.52
C GLU A 75 11.55 8.86 8.56
N LEU A 76 11.57 9.43 9.77
CA LEU A 76 10.62 9.11 10.83
C LEU A 76 9.41 10.05 10.74
N PHE A 77 8.22 9.49 10.88
CA PHE A 77 6.96 10.24 10.92
C PHE A 77 6.08 9.73 12.04
N SER A 78 5.18 10.57 12.57
CA SER A 78 4.06 10.10 13.39
C SER A 78 2.86 9.81 12.50
N PHE A 79 1.99 8.90 12.95
CA PHE A 79 0.74 8.65 12.24
C PHE A 79 -0.42 8.34 13.17
N ALA A 80 -1.63 8.60 12.67
CA ALA A 80 -2.88 8.10 13.24
C ALA A 80 -3.69 7.43 12.13
N ALA A 81 -4.21 6.23 12.39
CA ALA A 81 -5.10 5.52 11.47
C ALA A 81 -6.49 5.37 12.12
N THR A 82 -7.49 6.02 11.54
CA THR A 82 -8.87 6.03 12.05
C THR A 82 -9.84 5.68 10.94
N GLY A 83 -10.61 4.60 11.11
CA GLY A 83 -11.48 4.11 10.04
C GLY A 83 -10.68 3.84 8.76
N SER A 84 -11.04 4.58 7.71
CA SER A 84 -10.45 4.52 6.37
C SER A 84 -9.42 5.61 6.07
N ASP A 85 -8.96 6.36 7.08
CA ASP A 85 -8.01 7.47 6.87
C ASP A 85 -6.71 7.26 7.66
N ILE A 86 -5.60 7.72 7.08
CA ILE A 86 -4.29 7.84 7.72
C ILE A 86 -3.92 9.33 7.73
N THR A 87 -3.59 9.85 8.90
CA THR A 87 -2.94 11.16 9.04
C THR A 87 -1.46 10.93 9.31
N PHE A 88 -0.61 11.50 8.45
CA PHE A 88 0.84 11.53 8.55
C PHE A 88 1.29 12.87 9.12
N THR A 89 2.21 12.84 10.09
CA THR A 89 2.90 14.04 10.59
C THR A 89 4.40 13.89 10.33
N LEU A 90 4.90 14.71 9.42
CA LEU A 90 6.28 14.64 8.93
C LEU A 90 7.17 15.55 9.78
N HIS A 91 8.11 14.97 10.52
CA HIS A 91 8.86 15.73 11.51
C HIS A 91 9.91 16.66 10.91
N GLU A 92 10.44 16.34 9.73
CA GLU A 92 11.42 17.17 9.03
C GLU A 92 10.75 18.42 8.44
N THR A 93 9.70 18.23 7.64
CA THR A 93 9.05 19.32 6.90
C THR A 93 7.96 20.05 7.70
N LYS A 94 7.49 19.44 8.79
CA LYS A 94 6.33 19.89 9.60
C LYS A 94 4.99 19.81 8.88
N ASP A 95 4.93 19.08 7.78
CA ASP A 95 3.68 18.85 7.06
C ASP A 95 2.79 17.86 7.82
N GLU A 96 1.50 18.10 7.74
CA GLU A 96 0.46 17.15 8.14
C GLU A 96 -0.40 16.85 6.92
N VAL A 97 -0.53 15.55 6.61
CA VAL A 97 -1.27 15.09 5.43
C VAL A 97 -2.22 13.99 5.85
N THR A 98 -3.51 14.18 5.58
CA THR A 98 -4.53 13.14 5.76
C THR A 98 -4.89 12.57 4.40
N SER A 99 -4.80 11.25 4.27
CA SER A 99 -5.19 10.52 3.07
C SER A 99 -6.19 9.42 3.44
N PRO A 100 -7.22 9.19 2.62
CA PRO A 100 -7.91 7.92 2.68
C PRO A 100 -6.92 6.78 2.37
N TYR A 101 -7.20 5.58 2.88
CA TYR A 101 -6.45 4.38 2.51
C TYR A 101 -7.37 3.19 2.33
N THR A 102 -6.95 2.27 1.46
CA THR A 102 -7.61 0.97 1.28
C THR A 102 -6.57 -0.13 1.24
N ILE A 103 -6.93 -1.29 1.78
CA ILE A 103 -6.15 -2.52 1.63
C ILE A 103 -7.01 -3.55 0.90
N GLU A 104 -6.46 -4.12 -0.16
CA GLU A 104 -7.08 -5.12 -0.99
C GLU A 104 -6.29 -6.42 -0.92
N LYS A 105 -6.99 -7.57 -0.88
CA LYS A 105 -6.38 -8.87 -1.17
C LYS A 105 -6.12 -8.97 -2.67
N VAL A 106 -4.91 -9.36 -3.05
CA VAL A 106 -4.50 -9.47 -4.46
C VAL A 106 -3.80 -10.81 -4.70
N ASP A 107 -3.93 -11.34 -5.92
CA ASP A 107 -3.24 -12.56 -6.35
C ASP A 107 -1.91 -12.25 -7.06
N GLY A 108 -1.28 -11.11 -6.76
CA GLY A 108 0.04 -10.75 -7.27
C GLY A 108 0.27 -9.25 -7.49
N PRO A 109 1.48 -8.87 -7.99
CA PRO A 109 2.55 -9.76 -8.45
C PRO A 109 3.22 -10.53 -7.30
N GLU A 110 3.68 -11.76 -7.55
CA GLU A 110 4.42 -12.56 -6.57
C GLU A 110 5.61 -11.75 -5.99
N PRO A 111 5.83 -11.77 -4.67
CA PRO A 111 5.18 -12.59 -3.64
C PRO A 111 4.04 -11.90 -2.87
N PHE A 112 3.46 -10.83 -3.42
CA PHE A 112 2.50 -9.99 -2.71
C PHE A 112 1.09 -10.59 -2.65
N ASP A 113 0.48 -10.53 -1.47
CA ASP A 113 -0.90 -10.96 -1.23
C ASP A 113 -1.82 -9.79 -0.83
N LEU A 114 -1.25 -8.61 -0.58
CA LEU A 114 -1.96 -7.40 -0.22
C LEU A 114 -1.49 -6.22 -1.05
N LYS A 115 -2.43 -5.30 -1.32
CA LYS A 115 -2.18 -4.00 -1.94
C LYS A 115 -2.75 -2.90 -1.06
N LEU A 116 -1.90 -1.97 -0.63
CA LEU A 116 -2.25 -0.73 0.05
C LEU A 116 -2.34 0.39 -0.98
N THR A 117 -3.40 1.19 -0.94
CA THR A 117 -3.52 2.42 -1.74
C THR A 117 -3.70 3.62 -0.80
N VAL A 118 -2.90 4.66 -0.99
CA VAL A 118 -2.88 5.93 -0.25
C VAL A 118 -2.83 7.08 -1.27
N PRO A 119 -3.98 7.61 -1.74
CA PRO A 119 -4.03 8.54 -2.87
C PRO A 119 -3.26 9.86 -2.65
N ASP A 120 -3.25 10.34 -1.41
CA ASP A 120 -2.59 11.58 -0.99
C ASP A 120 -1.31 11.28 -0.21
N ASP A 121 -0.58 10.24 -0.61
CA ASP A 121 0.70 9.86 0.00
C ASP A 121 1.72 11.01 -0.04
N PRO A 122 2.35 11.36 1.10
CA PRO A 122 3.26 12.50 1.18
C PRO A 122 4.69 12.24 0.66
N ARG A 123 5.03 10.99 0.29
CA ARG A 123 6.39 10.60 -0.16
C ARG A 123 6.45 9.80 -1.46
N GLY A 124 5.43 9.01 -1.80
CA GLY A 124 5.37 8.28 -3.06
C GLY A 124 4.62 6.95 -2.95
N PRO A 125 4.78 6.05 -3.92
CA PRO A 125 4.06 6.09 -5.20
C PRO A 125 2.53 5.88 -5.09
N LYS A 126 1.91 6.06 -3.92
CA LYS A 126 0.49 5.89 -3.60
C LYS A 126 0.01 4.46 -3.55
N VAL A 127 0.75 3.52 -4.12
CA VAL A 127 0.43 2.10 -4.11
C VAL A 127 1.62 1.34 -3.56
N TYR A 128 1.34 0.50 -2.58
CA TYR A 128 2.30 -0.38 -1.95
C TYR A 128 1.73 -1.78 -1.84
N TYR A 129 2.59 -2.75 -1.59
CA TYR A 129 2.25 -4.15 -1.51
C TYR A 129 2.82 -4.78 -0.25
N GLY A 130 2.03 -5.67 0.35
CA GLY A 130 2.39 -6.40 1.56
C GLY A 130 2.55 -7.89 1.27
N ILE A 131 3.42 -8.54 2.05
CA ILE A 131 3.66 -9.99 1.99
C ILE A 131 3.25 -10.61 3.32
N LYS A 132 2.37 -11.62 3.28
CA LYS A 132 1.89 -12.37 4.45
C LYS A 132 2.97 -12.88 5.42
N ALA A 133 4.13 -13.25 4.89
CA ALA A 133 5.20 -13.90 5.65
C ALA A 133 5.99 -12.95 6.56
N GLU A 134 5.95 -11.64 6.29
CA GLU A 134 6.84 -10.65 6.91
C GLU A 134 6.44 -10.19 8.33
N THR A 135 5.72 -11.03 9.07
CA THR A 135 5.70 -10.90 10.53
C THR A 135 7.06 -11.34 11.10
N ASP A 136 8.02 -10.41 11.01
CA ASP A 136 9.17 -10.25 11.91
C ASP A 136 10.43 -11.13 11.76
N ARG A 137 10.66 -11.86 10.65
CA ARG A 137 11.88 -12.71 10.50
C ARG A 137 12.58 -12.75 9.13
N ASP A 138 12.21 -11.91 8.16
CA ASP A 138 12.41 -12.28 6.75
C ASP A 138 13.62 -11.69 6.01
N GLY A 139 14.41 -10.82 6.64
CA GLY A 139 15.68 -10.37 6.04
C GLY A 139 16.58 -11.55 5.64
N GLN A 140 16.60 -12.63 6.41
CA GLN A 140 17.36 -13.83 6.07
C GLN A 140 16.73 -14.67 4.96
N LEU A 141 15.40 -14.69 4.84
CA LEU A 141 14.72 -15.54 3.86
C LEU A 141 14.84 -14.98 2.43
N LEU A 142 14.80 -13.65 2.30
CA LEU A 142 15.01 -12.97 1.03
C LEU A 142 16.43 -13.19 0.51
N GLU A 143 17.43 -13.01 1.38
CA GLU A 143 18.84 -13.28 1.07
C GLU A 143 19.05 -14.74 0.63
N GLN A 144 18.44 -15.70 1.34
CA GLN A 144 18.51 -17.12 0.96
C GLN A 144 17.89 -17.39 -0.42
N ARG A 145 16.78 -16.73 -0.75
CA ARG A 145 16.14 -16.86 -2.08
C ARG A 145 16.99 -16.26 -3.18
N LEU A 146 17.48 -15.04 -2.99
CA LEU A 146 18.36 -14.39 -3.97
C LEU A 146 19.66 -15.18 -4.19
N ALA A 147 20.26 -15.69 -3.12
CA ALA A 147 21.43 -16.56 -3.19
C ALA A 147 21.15 -17.89 -3.92
N ALA A 148 19.95 -18.47 -3.74
CA ALA A 148 19.54 -19.68 -4.44
C ALA A 148 19.32 -19.41 -5.94
N THR A 149 18.69 -18.30 -6.31
CA THR A 149 18.50 -17.89 -7.71
C THR A 149 19.84 -17.60 -8.40
N ALA A 150 20.77 -16.91 -7.73
CA ALA A 150 22.11 -16.64 -8.26
C ALA A 150 22.92 -17.93 -8.50
N ARG A 151 22.75 -18.96 -7.66
CA ARG A 151 23.40 -20.27 -7.85
C ARG A 151 22.79 -21.10 -8.98
N ALA A 152 21.49 -20.94 -9.26
CA ALA A 152 20.81 -21.68 -10.33
C ALA A 152 21.09 -21.13 -11.74
N ALA A 153 21.66 -19.92 -11.83
CA ALA A 153 21.99 -19.25 -13.09
C ALA A 153 23.44 -19.47 -13.56
N ASN A 154 24.25 -20.21 -12.80
CA ASN A 154 25.63 -20.62 -13.10
C ASN A 154 25.72 -22.15 -13.26
#